data_AF-A0A380DJA8-F1
#
_entry.id   AF-A0A380DJA8-F1
#
_cell.length_a   1.000
_cell.length_b   1.000
_cell.length_c   1.000
_cell.angle_alpha   90.00
_cell.angle_beta   90.00
_cell.angle_gamma   90.00
#
_symmetry.space_group_name_H-M   'P 1'
#
loop_
_entity.id
_entity.type
_entity.pdbx_description
1 polymer ?
#
loop_
_entity_poly.entity_id
_entity_poly.type
_entity_poly.pdbx_seq_one_letter_code
_entity_poly.pdbx_strand_id
1 'polypeptide(L)'
;MTKIQILYNHHQEKNEMINNFIKPGLADLAVSRTSFNWGVHVPSNPKHVVYVWIDALVNYISALGYLSDDESLFNKYWPADIHLMAKEIVRFHSIIWPILLMALDLPLPKKVFAHGWILMKDGKMSKSKGNVVDPNILIDRYGLDATRYYLMRELPFGSDGVFTPEAFVERTNFDLANDLGNLVNRTISMINKYFDGELPAYQGPLHELDEEMEAMALETVKSYTESMESLQFSVALSTVWKFISRTNKYIDETTPWVLAKDDSQKDMLGNVMAHLVENIRYAAVLLRPFLTHAPKEIFEQLNINNPQFMEFSSLAQYGVLTEPIMVTGQPKPIFPRLDSEAEIAYIKESMQPPATEEEKEEIPSKPQINIKDFDKVEIKAATIIDAEHVKKSDKLLKIQVDLDSEQRQIVSGIAKFYTPDDIIGKKVAVVTNLKPAKLMGQKSEGMILSAEKDGVLTLVSLPSAIPNGAVIK
;
A
#
# COMPACT_ATOMS: atom_id res chain seq x y z
N MET A 1 21.22 -2.91 32.17
CA MET A 1 19.90 -3.35 31.65
C MET A 1 19.20 -2.14 31.07
N THR A 2 19.42 -1.87 29.78
CA THR A 2 18.71 -0.82 29.05
C THR A 2 17.27 -1.30 28.87
N LYS A 3 16.32 -0.70 29.60
CA LYS A 3 14.90 -1.01 29.43
C LYS A 3 14.50 -0.57 28.03
N ILE A 4 14.06 -1.49 27.18
CA ILE A 4 13.30 -1.10 25.98
C ILE A 4 12.09 -0.33 26.51
N GLN A 5 12.00 0.96 26.20
CA GLN A 5 10.80 1.73 26.50
C GLN A 5 9.79 1.38 25.42
N ILE A 6 9.16 0.20 25.55
CA ILE A 6 8.08 -0.19 24.65
C ILE A 6 6.86 0.65 25.01
N LEU A 7 6.85 1.89 24.52
CA LEU A 7 5.70 2.78 24.49
C LEU A 7 4.80 2.29 23.36
N TYR A 8 4.05 1.23 23.65
CA TYR A 8 2.84 0.98 22.90
C TYR A 8 1.84 2.06 23.30
N ASN A 9 1.27 2.77 22.34
CA ASN A 9 0.14 3.68 22.63
C ASN A 9 -1.07 2.92 23.17
N HIS A 10 -1.06 1.59 23.11
CA HIS A 10 -2.01 0.72 23.77
C HIS A 10 -1.27 -0.25 24.70
N HIS A 11 -1.60 -0.21 25.99
CA HIS A 11 -1.19 -1.24 26.96
C HIS A 11 -1.55 -2.67 26.48
N GLN A 12 -2.46 -2.76 25.51
CA GLN A 12 -3.03 -3.98 24.96
C GLN A 12 -2.02 -4.82 24.16
N GLU A 13 -1.25 -4.28 23.21
CA GLU A 13 -0.31 -5.09 22.42
C GLU A 13 0.85 -5.58 23.28
N LYS A 14 1.33 -4.77 24.23
CA LYS A 14 2.35 -5.22 25.20
C LYS A 14 1.85 -6.43 25.98
N ASN A 15 0.64 -6.33 26.50
CA ASN A 15 0.02 -7.39 27.28
C ASN A 15 -0.22 -8.63 26.41
N GLU A 16 -0.59 -8.44 25.15
CA GLU A 16 -0.72 -9.52 24.17
C GLU A 16 0.61 -10.24 23.93
N MET A 17 1.70 -9.50 23.67
CA MET A 17 3.03 -10.07 23.46
C MET A 17 3.50 -10.88 24.67
N ILE A 18 3.34 -10.33 25.86
CA ILE A 18 3.74 -10.99 27.11
C ILE A 18 2.89 -12.24 27.37
N ASN A 19 1.56 -12.11 27.33
CA ASN A 19 0.66 -13.18 27.76
C ASN A 19 0.57 -14.32 26.75
N ASN A 20 0.51 -14.00 25.46
CA ASN A 20 0.22 -15.00 24.43
C ASN A 20 1.49 -15.67 23.89
N PHE A 21 2.66 -15.00 23.98
CA PHE A 21 3.89 -15.51 23.36
C PHE A 21 5.03 -15.70 24.36
N ILE A 22 5.30 -14.75 25.26
CA ILE A 22 6.45 -14.87 26.17
C ILE A 22 6.15 -15.81 27.35
N LYS A 23 5.01 -15.67 28.02
CA LYS A 23 4.65 -16.47 29.20
C LYS A 23 4.56 -17.99 28.94
N PRO A 24 4.00 -18.47 27.82
CA PRO A 24 4.00 -19.90 27.50
C PRO A 24 5.41 -20.47 27.27
N GLY A 25 6.39 -19.62 27.01
CA GLY A 25 7.74 -19.99 26.61
C GLY A 25 7.98 -19.78 25.10
N LEU A 26 9.23 -19.47 24.75
CA LEU A 26 9.65 -19.26 23.37
C LEU A 26 10.26 -20.56 22.84
N ALA A 27 9.65 -21.14 21.82
CA ALA A 27 10.23 -22.26 21.09
C ALA A 27 11.38 -21.79 20.17
N ASP A 28 12.31 -22.71 19.86
CA ASP A 28 13.35 -22.45 18.88
C ASP A 28 12.74 -22.06 17.53
N LEU A 29 13.26 -20.99 16.94
CA LEU A 29 12.78 -20.49 15.66
C LEU A 29 13.57 -21.16 14.52
N ALA A 30 12.86 -21.82 13.60
CA ALA A 30 13.49 -22.38 12.40
C ALA A 30 13.89 -21.26 11.42
N VAL A 31 15.19 -20.92 11.38
CA VAL A 31 15.75 -19.78 10.64
C VAL A 31 16.36 -20.11 9.26
N SER A 32 16.22 -21.34 8.77
CA SER A 32 16.61 -21.70 7.39
C SER A 32 15.63 -22.70 6.74
N ARG A 33 15.67 -22.84 5.42
CA ARG A 33 14.85 -23.76 4.61
C ARG A 33 15.69 -24.41 3.50
N THR A 34 15.23 -25.55 2.99
CA THR A 34 15.89 -26.30 1.89
C THR A 34 14.95 -26.57 0.70
N SER A 35 13.67 -26.20 0.81
CA SER A 35 12.62 -26.53 -0.17
C SER A 35 12.49 -25.53 -1.32
N PHE A 36 13.27 -24.45 -1.32
CA PHE A 36 13.30 -23.41 -2.35
C PHE A 36 14.70 -22.78 -2.43
N ASN A 37 15.02 -22.17 -3.57
CA ASN A 37 16.36 -21.61 -3.84
C ASN A 37 16.39 -20.07 -3.86
N TRP A 38 15.25 -19.38 -3.79
CA TRP A 38 15.22 -17.91 -3.78
C TRP A 38 15.50 -17.35 -2.39
N GLY A 39 16.67 -16.77 -2.19
CA GLY A 39 17.07 -16.08 -0.95
C GLY A 39 18.58 -16.11 -0.70
N VAL A 40 19.01 -15.62 0.47
CA VAL A 40 20.42 -15.64 0.88
C VAL A 40 20.83 -17.05 1.28
N HIS A 41 21.83 -17.63 0.63
CA HIS A 41 22.37 -18.94 0.99
C HIS A 41 23.25 -18.87 2.25
N VAL A 42 23.15 -19.87 3.12
CA VAL A 42 24.01 -19.96 4.31
C VAL A 42 25.44 -20.30 3.88
N PRO A 43 26.47 -19.45 4.14
CA PRO A 43 27.80 -19.63 3.56
C PRO A 43 28.47 -20.98 3.90
N SER A 44 28.31 -21.45 5.13
CA SER A 44 28.90 -22.73 5.59
C SER A 44 28.13 -23.97 5.12
N ASN A 45 26.86 -23.82 4.70
CA ASN A 45 26.06 -24.91 4.15
C ASN A 45 25.08 -24.38 3.08
N PRO A 46 25.53 -24.19 1.83
CA PRO A 46 24.76 -23.52 0.78
C PRO A 46 23.48 -24.24 0.34
N LYS A 47 23.23 -25.48 0.79
CA LYS A 47 21.94 -26.16 0.58
C LYS A 47 20.81 -25.48 1.37
N HIS A 48 21.15 -24.73 2.42
CA HIS A 48 20.20 -23.98 3.22
C HIS A 48 20.08 -22.54 2.72
N VAL A 49 18.85 -22.06 2.63
CA VAL A 49 18.50 -20.66 2.39
C VAL A 49 18.01 -20.05 3.70
N VAL A 50 18.52 -18.86 4.04
CA VAL A 50 18.12 -18.09 5.22
C VAL A 50 16.63 -17.78 5.14
N TYR A 51 15.89 -18.05 6.22
CA TYR A 51 14.46 -17.80 6.25
C TYR A 51 14.16 -16.32 6.47
N VAL A 52 13.01 -15.88 5.98
CA VAL A 52 12.60 -14.46 5.87
C VAL A 52 12.76 -13.66 7.16
N TRP A 53 12.67 -14.27 8.34
CA TRP A 53 12.81 -13.54 9.60
C TRP A 53 14.18 -12.92 9.81
N ILE A 54 15.28 -13.65 9.53
CA ILE A 54 16.62 -13.07 9.66
C ILE A 54 16.86 -12.11 8.51
N ASP A 55 16.65 -12.58 7.29
CA ASP A 55 16.93 -11.82 6.05
C ASP A 55 16.20 -10.47 6.03
N ALA A 56 14.89 -10.47 6.32
CA ALA A 56 14.12 -9.24 6.32
C ALA A 56 14.47 -8.33 7.50
N LEU A 57 14.64 -8.83 8.73
CA LEU A 57 14.83 -7.93 9.88
C LEU A 57 16.16 -7.19 9.85
N VAL A 58 17.23 -7.79 9.31
CA VAL A 58 18.53 -7.12 9.22
C VAL A 58 18.57 -5.96 8.22
N ASN A 59 17.52 -5.77 7.41
CA ASN A 59 17.41 -4.62 6.50
C ASN A 59 17.66 -3.28 7.22
N TYR A 60 17.22 -3.16 8.48
CA TYR A 60 17.32 -1.93 9.26
C TYR A 60 18.76 -1.53 9.59
N ILE A 61 19.69 -2.49 9.65
CA ILE A 61 21.10 -2.25 9.93
C ILE A 61 21.94 -2.37 8.66
N SER A 62 21.58 -3.25 7.71
CA SER A 62 22.31 -3.38 6.44
C SER A 62 22.16 -2.15 5.56
N ALA A 63 20.98 -1.49 5.56
CA ALA A 63 20.78 -0.23 4.86
C ALA A 63 21.63 0.92 5.41
N LEU A 64 22.15 0.79 6.64
CA LEU A 64 23.06 1.74 7.28
C LEU A 64 24.54 1.34 7.10
N GLY A 65 24.83 0.29 6.33
CA GLY A 65 26.19 -0.15 6.03
C GLY A 65 26.81 -1.08 7.07
N TYR A 66 26.04 -1.69 7.98
CA TYR A 66 26.56 -2.64 8.97
C TYR A 66 27.39 -3.77 8.31
N LEU A 67 28.61 -3.97 8.79
CA LEU A 67 29.64 -4.89 8.27
C LEU A 67 30.10 -4.62 6.82
N SER A 68 29.87 -3.40 6.32
CA SER A 68 30.45 -2.94 5.05
C SER A 68 31.78 -2.22 5.28
N ASP A 69 32.44 -1.80 4.19
CA ASP A 69 33.66 -0.98 4.27
C ASP A 69 33.39 0.43 4.85
N ASP A 70 32.14 0.90 4.86
CA ASP A 70 31.72 2.18 5.45
C ASP A 70 30.51 2.02 6.38
N GLU A 71 30.77 2.06 7.69
CA GLU A 71 29.75 1.99 8.75
C GLU A 71 29.37 3.36 9.33
N SER A 72 29.70 4.47 8.66
CA SER A 72 29.48 5.82 9.20
C SER A 72 28.01 6.11 9.53
N LEU A 73 27.08 5.63 8.70
CA LEU A 73 25.64 5.76 8.95
C LEU A 73 25.17 4.87 10.09
N PHE A 74 25.63 3.63 10.16
CA PHE A 74 25.31 2.70 11.24
C PHE A 74 25.71 3.29 12.60
N ASN A 75 26.95 3.78 12.71
CA ASN A 75 27.48 4.38 13.94
C ASN A 75 26.77 5.68 14.36
N LYS A 76 26.13 6.37 13.41
CA LYS A 76 25.39 7.62 13.67
C LYS A 76 23.93 7.38 14.03
N TYR A 77 23.25 6.46 13.35
CA TYR A 77 21.80 6.32 13.39
C TYR A 77 21.31 5.09 14.16
N TRP A 78 22.15 4.07 14.36
CA TRP A 78 21.76 2.91 15.17
C TRP A 78 22.03 3.17 16.66
N PRO A 79 21.10 2.87 17.58
CA PRO A 79 19.80 2.21 17.38
C PRO A 79 18.70 3.13 16.84
N ALA A 80 17.81 2.56 16.01
CA ALA A 80 16.65 3.27 15.47
C ALA A 80 15.75 3.87 16.57
N ASP A 81 15.31 5.12 16.37
CA ASP A 81 14.39 5.79 17.27
C ASP A 81 13.00 5.15 17.27
N ILE A 82 12.44 4.89 16.08
CA ILE A 82 11.11 4.30 15.91
C ILE A 82 11.11 3.30 14.75
N HIS A 83 10.62 2.09 14.98
CA HIS A 83 10.15 1.19 13.92
C HIS A 83 8.62 1.31 13.78
N LEU A 84 8.15 1.72 12.61
CA LEU A 84 6.72 1.86 12.29
C LEU A 84 6.25 0.68 11.45
N MET A 85 5.11 0.09 11.82
CA MET A 85 4.53 -1.08 11.12
C MET A 85 3.03 -1.20 11.40
N ALA A 86 2.36 -2.13 10.72
CA ALA A 86 1.04 -2.58 11.10
C ALA A 86 1.11 -3.67 12.20
N LYS A 87 0.02 -3.82 12.97
CA LYS A 87 -0.04 -4.72 14.14
C LYS A 87 0.29 -6.20 13.88
N GLU A 88 0.12 -6.72 12.67
CA GLU A 88 0.36 -8.14 12.38
C GLU A 88 1.83 -8.56 12.47
N ILE A 89 2.77 -7.62 12.30
CA ILE A 89 4.22 -7.91 12.37
C ILE A 89 4.88 -7.43 13.67
N VAL A 90 4.09 -6.92 14.61
CA VAL A 90 4.59 -6.40 15.90
C VAL A 90 5.36 -7.45 16.70
N ARG A 91 4.92 -8.71 16.64
CA ARG A 91 5.57 -9.85 17.31
C ARG A 91 7.02 -10.03 16.84
N PHE A 92 7.25 -9.91 15.54
CA PHE A 92 8.59 -10.07 14.97
C PHE A 92 9.52 -8.97 15.46
N HIS A 93 9.03 -7.74 15.56
CA HIS A 93 9.82 -6.57 15.95
C HIS A 93 9.96 -6.36 17.45
N SER A 94 9.09 -6.97 18.25
CA SER A 94 9.08 -6.83 19.71
C SER A 94 9.66 -8.03 20.45
N ILE A 95 9.86 -9.17 19.77
CA ILE A 95 10.40 -10.40 20.36
C ILE A 95 11.60 -10.90 19.55
N ILE A 96 11.39 -11.30 18.30
CA ILE A 96 12.43 -11.96 17.50
C ILE A 96 13.58 -11.00 17.17
N TRP A 97 13.27 -9.77 16.75
CA TRP A 97 14.27 -8.78 16.40
C TRP A 97 15.14 -8.36 17.59
N PRO A 98 14.58 -8.01 18.77
CA PRO A 98 15.39 -7.77 19.96
C PRO A 98 16.25 -8.95 20.37
N ILE A 99 15.74 -10.20 20.28
CA ILE A 99 16.53 -11.39 20.59
C ILE A 99 17.71 -11.55 19.62
N LEU A 100 17.49 -11.31 18.32
CA LEU A 100 18.55 -11.36 17.32
C LEU A 100 19.62 -10.29 17.59
N LEU A 101 19.21 -9.07 17.92
CA LEU A 101 20.13 -7.98 18.28
C LEU A 101 20.92 -8.30 19.55
N MET A 102 20.28 -8.86 20.59
CA MET A 102 20.97 -9.32 21.80
C MET A 102 21.99 -10.42 21.49
N ALA A 103 21.66 -11.36 20.60
CA ALA A 103 22.59 -12.40 20.17
C ALA A 103 23.80 -11.85 19.38
N LEU A 104 23.63 -10.69 18.72
CA LEU A 104 24.67 -9.96 18.00
C LEU A 104 25.39 -8.91 18.86
N ASP A 105 25.05 -8.78 20.14
CA ASP A 105 25.55 -7.73 21.05
C ASP A 105 25.33 -6.28 20.53
N LEU A 106 24.18 -6.05 19.87
CA LEU A 106 23.79 -4.74 19.34
C LEU A 106 22.75 -4.03 20.22
N PRO A 107 22.76 -2.69 20.26
CA PRO A 107 21.75 -1.93 20.98
C PRO A 107 20.36 -2.11 20.36
N LEU A 108 19.33 -2.01 21.19
CA LEU A 108 17.94 -2.25 20.81
C LEU A 108 17.27 -0.96 20.31
N PRO A 109 16.28 -1.05 19.40
CA PRO A 109 15.51 0.10 18.97
C PRO A 109 14.79 0.76 20.16
N LYS A 110 14.64 2.08 20.13
CA LYS A 110 14.06 2.84 21.25
C LYS A 110 12.54 2.64 21.35
N LYS A 111 11.83 2.55 20.22
CA LYS A 111 10.37 2.40 20.15
C LYS A 111 9.94 1.51 18.98
N VAL A 112 8.91 0.69 19.21
CA VAL A 112 8.16 -0.01 18.14
C VAL A 112 6.74 0.53 18.17
N PHE A 113 6.29 1.09 17.05
CA PHE A 113 4.94 1.63 16.91
C PHE A 113 4.16 0.82 15.88
N ALA A 114 3.04 0.25 16.32
CA ALA A 114 2.12 -0.50 15.48
C ALA A 114 0.86 0.31 15.21
N HIS A 115 0.59 0.65 13.94
CA HIS A 115 -0.69 1.21 13.53
C HIS A 115 -1.72 0.11 13.23
N GLY A 116 -3.00 0.49 13.19
CA GLY A 116 -4.09 -0.42 12.83
C GLY A 116 -4.19 -0.66 11.32
N TRP A 117 -5.17 -1.48 10.94
CA TRP A 117 -5.46 -1.76 9.54
C TRP A 117 -6.35 -0.71 8.90
N ILE A 118 -6.15 -0.52 7.60
CA ILE A 118 -7.16 0.09 6.74
C ILE A 118 -8.13 -1.01 6.33
N LEU A 119 -9.39 -0.83 6.72
CA LEU A 119 -10.50 -1.73 6.47
C LEU A 119 -11.42 -1.15 5.40
N MET A 120 -12.14 -2.02 4.72
CA MET A 120 -13.30 -1.70 3.91
C MET A 120 -14.57 -2.08 4.69
N LYS A 121 -15.76 -1.67 4.23
CA LYS A 121 -17.04 -2.03 4.88
C LYS A 121 -17.23 -3.56 5.04
N ASP A 122 -16.60 -4.36 4.18
CA ASP A 122 -16.61 -5.82 4.15
C ASP A 122 -15.37 -6.47 4.80
N GLY A 123 -14.60 -5.71 5.58
CA GLY A 123 -13.43 -6.15 6.34
C GLY A 123 -12.09 -5.77 5.71
N LYS A 124 -11.01 -6.48 6.03
CA LYS A 124 -9.65 -6.12 5.59
C LYS A 124 -9.53 -6.07 4.07
N MET A 125 -8.83 -5.04 3.57
CA MET A 125 -8.47 -4.87 2.16
C MET A 125 -7.57 -6.02 1.67
N SER A 126 -7.94 -6.67 0.57
CA SER A 126 -7.16 -7.75 -0.04
C SER A 126 -7.37 -7.83 -1.54
N LYS A 127 -6.28 -8.04 -2.29
CA LYS A 127 -6.34 -8.26 -3.75
C LYS A 127 -7.29 -9.39 -4.12
N SER A 128 -7.34 -10.44 -3.31
CA SER A 128 -8.22 -11.61 -3.53
C SER A 128 -9.70 -11.29 -3.38
N LYS A 129 -10.08 -10.21 -2.69
CA LYS A 129 -11.46 -9.77 -2.49
C LYS A 129 -11.91 -8.74 -3.52
N GLY A 130 -10.99 -8.21 -4.33
CA GLY A 130 -11.30 -7.14 -5.27
C GLY A 130 -11.85 -5.89 -4.58
N ASN A 131 -11.39 -5.60 -3.36
CA ASN A 131 -11.80 -4.43 -2.58
C ASN A 131 -10.62 -3.49 -2.29
N VAL A 132 -9.57 -3.56 -3.11
CA VAL A 132 -8.34 -2.77 -2.97
C VAL A 132 -8.55 -1.41 -3.59
N VAL A 133 -8.17 -0.36 -2.86
CA VAL A 133 -8.05 0.99 -3.40
C VAL A 133 -6.59 1.19 -3.77
N ASP A 134 -6.30 1.39 -5.05
CA ASP A 134 -4.96 1.78 -5.47
C ASP A 134 -4.71 3.25 -5.10
N PRO A 135 -3.69 3.57 -4.28
CA PRO A 135 -3.39 4.96 -3.95
C PRO A 135 -3.06 5.81 -5.19
N ASN A 136 -2.53 5.23 -6.27
CA ASN A 136 -2.24 5.98 -7.49
C ASN A 136 -3.52 6.55 -8.11
N ILE A 137 -4.62 5.80 -8.12
CA ILE A 137 -5.91 6.26 -8.63
C ILE A 137 -6.40 7.49 -7.85
N LEU A 138 -6.23 7.47 -6.53
CA LEU A 138 -6.60 8.62 -5.70
C LEU A 138 -5.69 9.82 -5.93
N ILE A 139 -4.38 9.60 -6.05
CA ILE A 139 -3.40 10.67 -6.25
C ILE A 139 -3.57 11.32 -7.62
N ASP A 140 -3.71 10.53 -8.68
CA ASP A 140 -3.82 11.02 -10.05
C ASP A 140 -5.07 11.86 -10.25
N ARG A 141 -6.18 11.49 -9.59
CA ARG A 141 -7.46 12.18 -9.74
C ARG A 141 -7.69 13.31 -8.74
N TYR A 142 -7.29 13.14 -7.48
CA TYR A 142 -7.62 14.06 -6.38
C TYR A 142 -6.41 14.84 -5.84
N GLY A 143 -5.20 14.49 -6.29
CA GLY A 143 -3.95 15.11 -5.86
C GLY A 143 -3.37 14.50 -4.59
N LEU A 144 -2.03 14.57 -4.50
CA LEU A 144 -1.24 13.98 -3.42
C LEU A 144 -1.66 14.46 -2.02
N ASP A 145 -1.90 15.76 -1.86
CA ASP A 145 -2.23 16.34 -0.56
C ASP A 145 -3.60 15.88 -0.05
N ALA A 146 -4.59 15.70 -0.93
CA ALA A 146 -5.89 15.15 -0.53
C ALA A 146 -5.75 13.71 -0.02
N THR A 147 -4.98 12.87 -0.74
CA THR A 147 -4.71 11.49 -0.32
C THR A 147 -3.96 11.43 1.02
N ARG A 148 -2.89 12.21 1.16
CA ARG A 148 -2.10 12.27 2.41
C ARG A 148 -2.94 12.78 3.58
N TYR A 149 -3.70 13.85 3.37
CA TYR A 149 -4.57 14.41 4.39
C TYR A 149 -5.56 13.38 4.90
N TYR A 150 -6.29 12.72 4.00
CA TYR A 150 -7.28 11.71 4.37
C TYR A 150 -6.66 10.59 5.21
N LEU A 151 -5.53 10.03 4.77
CA LEU A 151 -4.85 8.94 5.46
C LEU A 151 -4.41 9.32 6.88
N MET A 152 -4.01 10.56 7.11
CA MET A 152 -3.51 11.03 8.41
C MET A 152 -4.63 11.58 9.30
N ARG A 153 -5.74 12.04 8.72
CA ARG A 153 -6.86 12.70 9.41
C ARG A 153 -7.99 11.75 9.77
N GLU A 154 -8.38 10.88 8.83
CA GLU A 154 -9.56 10.03 8.95
C GLU A 154 -9.22 8.71 9.64
N LEU A 155 -8.00 8.18 9.40
CA LEU A 155 -7.55 6.92 9.97
C LEU A 155 -6.76 7.18 11.26
N PRO A 156 -7.31 6.83 12.44
CA PRO A 156 -6.61 7.04 13.70
C PRO A 156 -5.36 6.17 13.79
N PHE A 157 -4.21 6.81 14.04
CA PHE A 157 -2.97 6.09 14.28
C PHE A 157 -3.05 5.29 15.59
N GLY A 158 -3.00 3.95 15.47
CA GLY A 158 -3.09 3.01 16.59
C GLY A 158 -4.38 2.17 16.66
N SER A 159 -5.40 2.54 15.87
CA SER A 159 -6.65 1.77 15.75
C SER A 159 -6.93 1.41 14.30
N ASP A 160 -7.79 0.42 14.07
CA ASP A 160 -8.27 0.12 12.72
C ASP A 160 -9.17 1.27 12.24
N GLY A 161 -9.03 1.66 10.98
CA GLY A 161 -9.84 2.70 10.34
C GLY A 161 -10.51 2.16 9.07
N VAL A 162 -11.74 2.59 8.81
CA VAL A 162 -12.50 2.16 7.63
C VAL A 162 -12.38 3.21 6.54
N PHE A 163 -11.84 2.83 5.39
CA PHE A 163 -11.87 3.65 4.19
C PHE A 163 -13.27 3.59 3.57
N THR A 164 -13.82 4.76 3.22
CA THR A 164 -15.00 4.86 2.36
C THR A 164 -14.80 5.98 1.33
N PRO A 165 -15.24 5.77 0.07
CA PRO A 165 -15.27 6.82 -0.95
C PRO A 165 -15.99 8.07 -0.48
N GLU A 166 -17.10 7.89 0.25
CA GLU A 166 -17.90 8.98 0.80
C GLU A 166 -17.08 9.86 1.75
N ALA A 167 -16.41 9.25 2.73
CA ALA A 167 -15.60 9.98 3.70
C ALA A 167 -14.40 10.66 3.02
N PHE A 168 -13.81 10.02 2.00
CA PHE A 168 -12.69 10.60 1.25
C PHE A 168 -13.08 11.91 0.55
N VAL A 169 -14.17 11.88 -0.22
CA VAL A 169 -14.65 13.04 -0.97
C VAL A 169 -15.18 14.12 -0.02
N GLU A 170 -15.91 13.73 1.02
CA GLU A 170 -16.42 14.65 2.05
C GLU A 170 -15.28 15.39 2.76
N ARG A 171 -14.25 14.66 3.22
CA ARG A 171 -13.10 15.23 3.91
C ARG A 171 -12.32 16.17 3.00
N THR A 172 -12.14 15.81 1.73
CA THR A 172 -11.45 16.67 0.75
C THR A 172 -12.22 17.95 0.48
N ASN A 173 -13.55 17.86 0.28
CA ASN A 173 -14.38 19.03 0.02
C ASN A 173 -14.51 19.94 1.23
N PHE A 174 -14.81 19.40 2.41
CA PHE A 174 -15.12 20.21 3.58
C PHE A 174 -13.86 20.81 4.21
N ASP A 175 -12.87 19.98 4.51
CA ASP A 175 -11.71 20.45 5.25
C ASP A 175 -10.74 21.22 4.33
N LEU A 176 -10.41 20.65 3.15
CA LEU A 176 -9.37 21.22 2.29
C LEU A 176 -9.92 22.33 1.37
N ALA A 177 -10.94 22.04 0.55
CA ALA A 177 -11.45 23.03 -0.38
C ALA A 177 -12.26 24.13 0.32
N ASN A 178 -13.23 23.75 1.17
CA ASN A 178 -14.20 24.69 1.71
C ASN A 178 -13.71 25.49 2.92
N ASP A 179 -12.86 24.93 3.77
CA ASP A 179 -12.36 25.61 4.97
C ASP A 179 -11.02 26.32 4.66
N LEU A 180 -9.94 25.56 4.48
CA LEU A 180 -8.60 26.12 4.23
C LEU A 180 -8.50 26.84 2.88
N GLY A 181 -8.92 26.20 1.78
CA GLY A 181 -8.83 26.75 0.43
C GLY A 181 -9.60 28.05 0.27
N ASN A 182 -10.85 28.09 0.75
CA ASN A 182 -11.65 29.30 0.74
C ASN A 182 -11.11 30.39 1.68
N LEU A 183 -10.58 30.04 2.86
CA LEU A 183 -9.99 31.01 3.77
C LEU A 183 -8.86 31.80 3.09
N VAL A 184 -7.94 31.09 2.45
CA VAL A 184 -6.81 31.70 1.74
C VAL A 184 -7.31 32.57 0.59
N ASN A 185 -8.20 32.04 -0.26
CA ASN A 185 -8.71 32.76 -1.41
C ASN A 185 -9.50 34.03 -1.01
N ARG A 186 -10.39 33.93 -0.01
CA ARG A 186 -11.15 35.09 0.52
C ARG A 186 -10.20 36.15 1.07
N THR A 187 -9.19 35.76 1.84
CA THR A 187 -8.24 36.70 2.45
C THR A 187 -7.45 37.45 1.39
N ILE A 188 -6.84 36.75 0.43
CA ILE A 188 -6.09 37.39 -0.67
C ILE A 188 -7.00 38.28 -1.52
N SER A 189 -8.22 37.83 -1.81
CA SER A 189 -9.20 38.63 -2.56
C SER A 189 -9.57 39.93 -1.84
N MET A 190 -9.70 39.90 -0.50
CA MET A 190 -9.96 41.10 0.29
C MET A 190 -8.76 42.05 0.31
N ILE A 191 -7.54 41.53 0.43
CA ILE A 191 -6.30 42.34 0.37
C ILE A 191 -6.18 43.03 -1.00
N ASN A 192 -6.38 42.28 -2.09
CA ASN A 192 -6.40 42.83 -3.44
C ASN A 192 -7.47 43.92 -3.62
N LYS A 193 -8.64 43.74 -3.01
CA LYS A 193 -9.76 44.67 -3.15
C LYS A 193 -9.63 45.94 -2.32
N TYR A 194 -9.12 45.83 -1.09
CA TYR A 194 -9.14 46.93 -0.11
C TYR A 194 -7.80 47.65 0.04
N PHE A 195 -6.70 47.00 -0.35
CA PHE A 195 -5.34 47.52 -0.24
C PHE A 195 -4.53 47.38 -1.53
N ASP A 196 -5.19 47.18 -2.68
CA ASP A 196 -4.55 47.04 -4.00
C ASP A 196 -3.44 45.96 -4.03
N GLY A 197 -3.58 44.94 -3.18
CA GLY A 197 -2.64 43.82 -3.05
C GLY A 197 -1.54 44.02 -2.01
N GLU A 198 -1.43 45.20 -1.39
CA GLU A 198 -0.44 45.48 -0.34
C GLU A 198 -0.99 45.13 1.04
N LEU A 199 -0.58 43.99 1.60
CA LEU A 199 -0.89 43.61 2.98
C LEU A 199 -0.22 44.59 3.96
N PRO A 200 -0.96 45.25 4.86
CA PRO A 200 -0.37 46.05 5.93
C PRO A 200 0.43 45.20 6.92
N ALA A 201 1.53 45.76 7.43
CA ALA A 201 2.33 45.10 8.46
C ALA A 201 1.54 44.90 9.75
N TYR A 202 1.85 43.82 10.46
CA TYR A 202 1.32 43.57 11.81
C TYR A 202 1.78 44.65 12.80
N GLN A 203 0.86 45.14 13.64
CA GLN A 203 1.10 46.25 14.58
C GLN A 203 0.74 45.92 16.04
N GLY A 204 0.28 44.70 16.33
CA GLY A 204 -0.26 44.31 17.63
C GLY A 204 -1.76 43.98 17.58
N PRO A 205 -2.34 43.51 18.69
CA PRO A 205 -3.76 43.18 18.79
C PRO A 205 -4.62 44.44 18.91
N LEU A 206 -5.07 45.01 17.79
CA LEU A 206 -5.85 46.25 17.79
C LEU A 206 -7.37 46.01 17.92
N HIS A 207 -7.88 44.91 17.40
CA HIS A 207 -9.28 44.51 17.53
C HIS A 207 -9.50 43.79 18.87
N GLU A 208 -10.69 43.93 19.46
CA GLU A 208 -11.06 43.29 20.74
C GLU A 208 -11.01 41.74 20.73
N LEU A 209 -10.89 41.13 19.55
CA LEU A 209 -10.86 39.68 19.34
C LEU A 209 -9.43 39.15 19.16
N ASP A 210 -8.46 40.04 18.97
CA ASP A 210 -7.11 39.69 18.55
C ASP A 210 -6.35 39.01 19.67
N GLU A 211 -6.40 39.52 20.90
CA GLU A 211 -5.70 38.90 22.04
C GLU A 211 -6.11 37.42 22.23
N GLU A 212 -7.41 37.12 22.13
CA GLU A 212 -7.91 35.73 22.21
C GLU A 212 -7.46 34.89 21.00
N MET A 213 -7.46 35.49 19.81
CA MET A 213 -7.00 34.84 18.58
C MET A 213 -5.52 34.48 18.62
N GLU A 214 -4.68 35.43 19.03
CA GLU A 214 -3.23 35.25 19.15
C GLU A 214 -2.90 34.19 20.20
N ALA A 215 -3.57 34.22 21.36
CA ALA A 215 -3.44 33.19 22.38
C ALA A 215 -3.85 31.80 21.86
N MET A 216 -4.95 31.72 21.08
CA MET A 216 -5.38 30.48 20.44
C MET A 216 -4.37 29.97 19.41
N ALA A 217 -3.69 30.86 18.67
CA ALA A 217 -2.63 30.47 17.72
C ALA A 217 -1.46 29.78 18.45
N LEU A 218 -1.00 30.36 19.57
CA LEU A 218 0.08 29.80 20.39
C LEU A 218 -0.32 28.47 21.06
N GLU A 219 -1.54 28.37 21.60
CA GLU A 219 -2.04 27.12 22.18
C GLU A 219 -2.22 26.03 21.12
N THR A 220 -2.64 26.40 19.90
CA THR A 220 -2.69 25.49 18.75
C THR A 220 -1.32 24.86 18.48
N VAL A 221 -0.24 25.66 18.47
CA VAL A 221 1.13 25.16 18.26
C VAL A 221 1.55 24.22 19.38
N LYS A 222 1.24 24.56 20.64
CA LYS A 222 1.54 23.72 21.80
C LYS A 222 0.82 22.38 21.74
N SER A 223 -0.51 22.39 21.55
CA SER A 223 -1.34 21.18 21.47
C SER A 223 -0.98 20.32 20.25
N TYR A 224 -0.66 20.94 19.12
CA TYR A 224 -0.13 20.25 17.94
C TYR A 224 1.18 19.53 18.26
N THR A 225 2.12 20.20 18.92
CA THR A 225 3.43 19.61 19.26
C THR A 225 3.26 18.39 20.18
N GLU A 226 2.42 18.49 21.21
CA GLU A 226 2.10 17.37 22.11
C GLU A 226 1.50 16.17 21.34
N SER A 227 0.61 16.45 20.38
CA SER A 227 -0.01 15.43 19.53
C SER A 227 0.99 14.78 18.57
N MET A 228 1.93 15.56 18.00
CA MET A 228 2.96 15.07 17.10
C MET A 228 3.97 14.16 17.82
N GLU A 229 4.45 14.56 19.00
CA GLU A 229 5.38 13.78 19.82
C GLU A 229 4.80 12.44 20.28
N SER A 230 3.47 12.38 20.42
CA SER A 230 2.73 11.16 20.78
C SER A 230 2.19 10.36 19.59
N LEU A 231 2.55 10.75 18.35
CA LEU A 231 2.09 10.15 17.08
C LEU A 231 0.57 10.16 16.89
N GLN A 232 -0.13 11.11 17.53
CA GLN A 232 -1.58 11.32 17.42
C GLN A 232 -1.91 12.28 16.27
N PHE A 233 -1.56 11.89 15.05
CA PHE A 233 -1.62 12.75 13.87
C PHE A 233 -3.02 13.26 13.52
N SER A 234 -4.06 12.44 13.69
CA SER A 234 -5.45 12.87 13.46
C SER A 234 -5.89 13.95 14.46
N VAL A 235 -5.39 13.87 15.70
CA VAL A 235 -5.62 14.88 16.74
C VAL A 235 -4.90 16.17 16.37
N ALA A 236 -3.61 16.09 16.00
CA ALA A 236 -2.83 17.24 15.54
C ALA A 236 -3.52 18.00 14.40
N LEU A 237 -3.97 17.28 13.36
CA LEU A 237 -4.71 17.87 12.24
C LEU A 237 -6.06 18.45 12.68
N SER A 238 -6.79 17.78 13.58
CA SER A 238 -8.05 18.33 14.11
C SER A 238 -7.84 19.63 14.90
N THR A 239 -6.73 19.76 15.62
CA THR A 239 -6.35 20.99 16.33
C THR A 239 -6.07 22.12 15.34
N VAL A 240 -5.30 21.85 14.28
CA VAL A 240 -5.06 22.83 13.21
C VAL A 240 -6.37 23.25 12.55
N TRP A 241 -7.28 22.31 12.27
CA TRP A 241 -8.56 22.65 11.65
C TRP A 241 -9.47 23.49 12.53
N LYS A 242 -9.51 23.26 13.85
CA LYS A 242 -10.24 24.16 14.77
C LYS A 242 -9.74 25.61 14.66
N PHE A 243 -8.44 25.80 14.50
CA PHE A 243 -7.84 27.11 14.31
C PHE A 243 -8.18 27.73 12.94
N ILE A 244 -8.14 26.94 11.86
CA ILE A 244 -8.59 27.36 10.52
C ILE A 244 -10.06 27.79 10.55
N SER A 245 -10.96 26.96 11.11
CA SER A 245 -12.38 27.28 11.20
C SER A 245 -12.64 28.53 12.07
N ARG A 246 -11.89 28.73 13.17
CA ARG A 246 -11.99 29.97 13.97
C ARG A 246 -11.50 31.18 13.20
N THR A 247 -10.50 31.02 12.33
CA THR A 247 -10.00 32.10 11.46
C THR A 247 -11.04 32.46 10.39
N ASN A 248 -11.75 31.49 9.83
CA ASN A 248 -12.94 31.77 9.00
C ASN A 248 -14.01 32.54 9.79
N LYS A 249 -14.32 32.11 11.01
CA LYS A 249 -15.28 32.80 11.90
C LYS A 249 -14.85 34.24 12.21
N TYR A 250 -13.55 34.51 12.33
CA TYR A 250 -13.03 35.85 12.56
C TYR A 250 -13.35 36.81 11.41
N ILE A 251 -13.35 36.34 10.15
CA ILE A 251 -13.83 37.15 9.01
C ILE A 251 -15.30 37.52 9.22
N ASP A 252 -16.11 36.57 9.67
CA ASP A 252 -17.55 36.78 9.83
C ASP A 252 -17.87 37.68 11.04
N GLU A 253 -17.05 37.64 12.10
CA GLU A 253 -17.16 38.47 13.30
C GLU A 253 -16.66 39.91 13.09
N THR A 254 -15.51 40.08 12.42
CA THR A 254 -14.92 41.40 12.16
C THR A 254 -15.59 42.13 10.99
N THR A 255 -16.31 41.40 10.14
CA THR A 255 -17.04 41.92 8.97
C THR A 255 -16.20 42.90 8.12
N PRO A 256 -15.08 42.50 7.50
CA PRO A 256 -14.18 43.40 6.77
C PRO A 256 -14.87 44.26 5.70
N TRP A 257 -15.95 43.76 5.09
CA TRP A 257 -16.77 44.49 4.11
C TRP A 257 -17.58 45.65 4.70
N VAL A 258 -17.77 45.71 6.01
CA VAL A 258 -18.35 46.85 6.73
C VAL A 258 -17.24 47.85 7.04
N LEU A 259 -16.13 47.40 7.60
CA LEU A 259 -14.96 48.26 7.89
C LEU A 259 -14.46 48.99 6.64
N ALA A 260 -14.45 48.31 5.48
CA ALA A 260 -14.03 48.88 4.20
C ALA A 260 -14.94 50.00 3.66
N LYS A 261 -16.09 50.28 4.28
CA LYS A 261 -16.98 51.38 3.88
C LYS A 261 -16.71 52.69 4.64
N ASP A 262 -15.88 52.65 5.67
CA ASP A 262 -15.53 53.80 6.51
C ASP A 262 -14.02 54.04 6.46
N ASP A 263 -13.61 55.15 5.84
CA ASP A 263 -12.19 55.50 5.68
C ASP A 263 -11.46 55.65 7.03
N SER A 264 -12.17 55.99 8.11
CA SER A 264 -11.59 56.09 9.45
C SER A 264 -11.23 54.74 10.07
N GLN A 265 -11.76 53.64 9.51
CA GLN A 265 -11.51 52.27 9.96
C GLN A 265 -10.42 51.57 9.14
N LYS A 266 -9.70 52.29 8.26
CA LYS A 266 -8.69 51.68 7.37
C LYS A 266 -7.57 50.97 8.13
N ASP A 267 -7.12 51.53 9.25
CA ASP A 267 -6.09 50.92 10.09
C ASP A 267 -6.60 49.62 10.75
N MET A 268 -7.85 49.64 11.25
CA MET A 268 -8.50 48.45 11.81
C MET A 268 -8.69 47.36 10.75
N LEU A 269 -9.13 47.73 9.55
CA LEU A 269 -9.25 46.78 8.43
C LEU A 269 -7.89 46.17 8.07
N GLY A 270 -6.82 46.98 8.08
CA GLY A 270 -5.46 46.51 7.83
C GLY A 270 -4.99 45.52 8.90
N ASN A 271 -5.28 45.81 10.16
CA ASN A 271 -5.04 44.92 11.28
C ASN A 271 -5.76 43.57 11.12
N VAL A 272 -7.03 43.57 10.73
CA VAL A 272 -7.79 42.34 10.47
C VAL A 272 -7.15 41.53 9.34
N MET A 273 -6.69 42.18 8.25
CA MET A 273 -5.98 41.47 7.17
C MET A 273 -4.65 40.87 7.64
N ALA A 274 -3.88 41.61 8.45
CA ALA A 274 -2.60 41.13 9.01
C ALA A 274 -2.81 39.87 9.87
N HIS A 275 -3.83 39.85 10.74
CA HIS A 275 -4.17 38.68 11.55
C HIS A 275 -4.64 37.49 10.71
N LEU A 276 -5.43 37.72 9.66
CA LEU A 276 -5.85 36.65 8.75
C LEU A 276 -4.66 35.99 8.06
N VAL A 277 -3.74 36.79 7.53
CA VAL A 277 -2.55 36.27 6.86
C VAL A 277 -1.61 35.58 7.84
N GLU A 278 -1.41 36.13 9.04
CA GLU A 278 -0.57 35.50 10.06
C GLU A 278 -1.17 34.17 10.52
N ASN A 279 -2.49 34.07 10.72
CA ASN A 279 -3.16 32.81 11.05
C ASN A 279 -3.03 31.78 9.92
N ILE A 280 -3.19 32.19 8.66
CA ILE A 280 -2.98 31.31 7.50
C ILE A 280 -1.53 30.82 7.46
N ARG A 281 -0.56 31.70 7.76
CA ARG A 281 0.86 31.33 7.84
C ARG A 281 1.10 30.28 8.91
N TYR A 282 0.54 30.46 10.11
CA TYR A 282 0.60 29.46 11.19
C TYR A 282 0.05 28.11 10.71
N ALA A 283 -1.14 28.08 10.13
CA ALA A 283 -1.73 26.85 9.59
C ALA A 283 -0.84 26.21 8.52
N ALA A 284 -0.31 26.99 7.57
CA ALA A 284 0.58 26.50 6.53
C ALA A 284 1.85 25.86 7.09
N VAL A 285 2.52 26.48 8.07
CA VAL A 285 3.71 25.91 8.72
C VAL A 285 3.36 24.59 9.42
N LEU A 286 2.29 24.55 10.19
CA LEU A 286 1.85 23.34 10.90
C LEU A 286 1.43 22.19 9.96
N LEU A 287 1.00 22.51 8.74
CA LEU A 287 0.61 21.54 7.73
C LEU A 287 1.76 21.00 6.88
N ARG A 288 2.96 21.59 6.91
CA ARG A 288 4.13 21.13 6.11
C ARG A 288 4.46 19.63 6.26
N PRO A 289 4.39 19.00 7.45
CA PRO A 289 4.65 17.55 7.56
C PRO A 289 3.58 16.69 6.87
N PHE A 290 2.37 17.23 6.67
CA PHE A 290 1.21 16.51 6.20
C PHE A 290 0.94 16.76 4.71
N LEU A 291 1.00 18.01 4.30
CA LEU A 291 0.67 18.50 2.96
C LEU A 291 1.95 19.04 2.32
N THR A 292 2.31 18.50 1.16
CA THR A 292 3.57 18.79 0.49
C THR A 292 3.45 19.85 -0.60
N HIS A 293 2.22 20.15 -1.07
CA HIS A 293 1.97 21.16 -2.09
C HIS A 293 1.29 22.40 -1.51
N ALA A 294 0.24 22.23 -0.71
CA ALA A 294 -0.60 23.32 -0.23
C ALA A 294 0.14 24.38 0.60
N PRO A 295 0.99 24.03 1.59
CA PRO A 295 1.76 25.04 2.33
C PRO A 295 2.64 25.88 1.41
N LYS A 296 3.29 25.26 0.42
CA LYS A 296 4.12 25.96 -0.56
C LYS A 296 3.27 26.92 -1.41
N GLU A 297 2.15 26.44 -1.95
CA GLU A 297 1.23 27.27 -2.74
C GLU A 297 0.67 28.44 -1.91
N ILE A 298 0.37 28.23 -0.62
CA ILE A 298 -0.08 29.28 0.30
C ILE A 298 1.01 30.35 0.45
N PHE A 299 2.25 29.96 0.73
CA PHE A 299 3.35 30.92 0.86
C PHE A 299 3.63 31.67 -0.46
N GLU A 300 3.54 31.00 -1.60
CA GLU A 300 3.68 31.63 -2.93
C GLU A 300 2.57 32.64 -3.20
N GLN A 301 1.30 32.30 -2.96
CA GLN A 301 0.18 33.24 -3.18
C GLN A 301 0.20 34.42 -2.19
N LEU A 302 0.66 34.21 -0.96
CA LEU A 302 0.86 35.29 0.02
C LEU A 302 2.17 36.05 -0.17
N ASN A 303 3.03 35.60 -1.08
CA ASN A 303 4.36 36.17 -1.33
C ASN A 303 5.27 36.24 -0.09
N ILE A 304 5.14 35.26 0.81
CA ILE A 304 5.99 35.10 2.00
C ILE A 304 7.26 34.35 1.58
N ASN A 305 8.31 35.09 1.23
CA ASN A 305 9.53 34.51 0.64
C ASN A 305 10.63 34.16 1.66
N ASN A 306 10.55 34.70 2.88
CA ASN A 306 11.56 34.43 3.89
C ASN A 306 11.41 32.99 4.41
N PRO A 307 12.39 32.08 4.19
CA PRO A 307 12.27 30.70 4.62
C PRO A 307 12.14 30.57 6.14
N GLN A 308 12.69 31.51 6.92
CA GLN A 308 12.55 31.51 8.37
C GLN A 308 11.08 31.57 8.81
N PHE A 309 10.22 32.26 8.06
CA PHE A 309 8.78 32.37 8.33
C PHE A 309 7.99 31.10 7.98
N MET A 310 8.64 30.12 7.34
CA MET A 310 8.07 28.81 7.02
C MET A 310 8.44 27.74 8.06
N GLU A 311 9.32 28.06 9.01
CA GLU A 311 9.83 27.11 10.01
C GLU A 311 9.10 27.20 11.35
N PHE A 312 9.05 26.09 12.11
CA PHE A 312 8.37 26.02 13.42
C PHE A 312 8.88 27.08 14.41
N SER A 313 10.17 27.42 14.36
CA SER A 313 10.74 28.47 15.22
C SER A 313 10.07 29.84 15.05
N SER A 314 9.49 30.12 13.88
CA SER A 314 8.74 31.37 13.63
C SER A 314 7.34 31.39 14.22
N LEU A 315 6.89 30.30 14.84
CA LEU A 315 5.58 30.22 15.49
C LEU A 315 5.68 30.50 16.99
N ALA A 316 6.89 30.71 17.52
CA ALA A 316 7.14 30.99 18.94
C ALA A 316 6.58 32.35 19.40
N GLN A 317 6.43 33.29 18.47
CA GLN A 317 5.83 34.60 18.70
C GLN A 317 4.90 34.93 17.52
N TYR A 318 3.73 35.46 17.84
CA TYR A 318 2.75 35.89 16.86
C TYR A 318 3.14 37.25 16.24
N GLY A 319 2.80 37.45 14.96
CA GLY A 319 2.94 38.75 14.30
C GLY A 319 4.32 38.96 13.66
N VAL A 320 4.88 37.93 13.01
CA VAL A 320 6.24 38.01 12.42
C VAL A 320 6.32 38.84 11.13
N LEU A 321 5.18 39.15 10.51
CA LEU A 321 5.09 39.91 9.26
C LEU A 321 5.10 41.43 9.55
N THR A 322 6.28 41.96 9.86
CA THR A 322 6.48 43.37 10.28
C THR A 322 6.71 44.35 9.13
N GLU A 323 6.67 43.89 7.89
CA GLU A 323 6.82 44.70 6.68
C GLU A 323 5.61 44.50 5.77
N PRO A 324 5.22 45.51 4.96
CA PRO A 324 4.18 45.33 3.96
C PRO A 324 4.54 44.26 2.92
N ILE A 325 3.55 43.48 2.48
CA ILE A 325 3.75 42.40 1.51
C ILE A 325 2.78 42.53 0.35
N MET A 326 3.30 42.56 -0.88
CA MET A 326 2.46 42.47 -2.08
C MET A 326 2.03 41.02 -2.32
N VAL A 327 0.76 40.70 -2.05
CA VAL A 327 0.20 39.37 -2.33
C VAL A 327 -0.05 39.17 -3.84
N THR A 328 -0.34 37.94 -4.25
CA THR A 328 -0.69 37.67 -5.66
C THR A 328 -1.95 38.42 -6.09
N GLY A 329 -1.91 39.08 -7.24
CA GLY A 329 -3.09 39.70 -7.86
C GLY A 329 -4.07 38.70 -8.49
N GLN A 330 -3.69 37.42 -8.58
CA GLN A 330 -4.49 36.36 -9.21
C GLN A 330 -4.54 35.13 -8.30
N PRO A 331 -5.29 35.16 -7.17
CA PRO A 331 -5.42 34.01 -6.29
C PRO A 331 -6.06 32.84 -7.02
N LYS A 332 -5.53 31.64 -6.79
CA LYS A 332 -6.03 30.40 -7.40
C LYS A 332 -6.51 29.45 -6.31
N PRO A 333 -7.58 28.65 -6.54
CA PRO A 333 -7.98 27.62 -5.60
C PRO A 333 -6.81 26.66 -5.31
N ILE A 334 -6.50 26.46 -4.02
CA ILE A 334 -5.45 25.52 -3.59
C ILE A 334 -5.90 24.07 -3.82
N PHE A 335 -7.19 23.81 -3.60
CA PHE A 335 -7.81 22.52 -3.82
C PHE A 335 -9.02 22.67 -4.73
N PRO A 336 -9.23 21.76 -5.70
CA PRO A 336 -10.46 21.73 -6.48
C PRO A 336 -11.63 21.26 -5.61
N ARG A 337 -12.83 21.79 -5.89
CA ARG A 337 -14.05 21.25 -5.31
C ARG A 337 -14.53 20.07 -6.15
N LEU A 338 -14.77 18.94 -5.50
CA LEU A 338 -15.20 17.69 -6.10
C LEU A 338 -16.73 17.64 -6.21
N ASP A 339 -17.24 17.05 -7.28
CA ASP A 339 -18.64 16.63 -7.36
C ASP A 339 -18.84 15.36 -6.53
N SER A 340 -19.58 15.46 -5.42
CA SER A 340 -19.68 14.35 -4.48
C SER A 340 -20.23 13.08 -5.13
N GLU A 341 -21.31 13.16 -5.89
CA GLU A 341 -21.97 11.98 -6.45
C GLU A 341 -21.10 11.31 -7.53
N ALA A 342 -20.57 12.11 -8.45
CA ALA A 342 -19.73 11.60 -9.54
C ALA A 342 -18.43 10.99 -9.03
N GLU A 343 -17.79 11.63 -8.03
CA GLU A 343 -16.50 11.16 -7.51
C GLU A 343 -16.63 9.95 -6.60
N ILE A 344 -17.69 9.87 -5.79
CA ILE A 344 -18.00 8.66 -5.01
C ILE A 344 -18.25 7.47 -5.95
N ALA A 345 -19.00 7.68 -7.04
CA ALA A 345 -19.26 6.64 -8.03
C ALA A 345 -17.96 6.17 -8.70
N TYR A 346 -17.09 7.09 -9.11
CA TYR A 346 -15.82 6.76 -9.73
C TYR A 346 -14.91 5.93 -8.83
N ILE A 347 -14.73 6.33 -7.56
CA ILE A 347 -13.87 5.58 -6.64
C ILE A 347 -14.42 4.16 -6.46
N LYS A 348 -15.74 4.01 -6.29
CA LYS A 348 -16.38 2.68 -6.17
C LYS A 348 -16.15 1.81 -7.41
N GLU A 349 -16.24 2.38 -8.60
CA GLU A 349 -15.97 1.68 -9.86
C GLU A 349 -14.49 1.25 -9.95
N SER A 350 -13.57 2.16 -9.61
CA SER A 350 -12.12 1.91 -9.64
C SER A 350 -11.63 0.84 -8.65
N MET A 351 -12.43 0.59 -7.60
CA MET A 351 -12.15 -0.45 -6.60
C MET A 351 -12.56 -1.83 -7.07
N GLN A 352 -13.47 -1.94 -8.04
CA GLN A 352 -13.80 -3.24 -8.59
C GLN A 352 -12.56 -3.77 -9.31
N PRO A 353 -12.28 -5.08 -9.22
CA PRO A 353 -11.30 -5.66 -10.12
C PRO A 353 -11.69 -5.24 -11.54
N PRO A 354 -10.72 -4.88 -12.40
CA PRO A 354 -11.04 -4.52 -13.78
C PRO A 354 -12.00 -5.59 -14.27
N ALA A 355 -13.15 -5.15 -14.79
CA ALA A 355 -14.00 -6.06 -15.54
C ALA A 355 -13.03 -6.79 -16.45
N THR A 356 -12.92 -8.11 -16.29
CA THR A 356 -12.34 -8.92 -17.34
C THR A 356 -13.24 -8.65 -18.53
N GLU A 357 -12.92 -7.61 -19.29
CA GLU A 357 -12.94 -7.68 -20.73
C GLU A 357 -12.08 -8.89 -21.04
N GLU A 358 -12.74 -10.06 -21.00
CA GLU A 358 -12.37 -11.14 -21.85
C GLU A 358 -12.45 -10.55 -23.27
N GLU A 359 -11.40 -9.87 -23.71
CA GLU A 359 -10.96 -10.02 -25.09
C GLU A 359 -10.68 -11.50 -25.25
N LYS A 360 -11.76 -12.25 -25.53
CA LYS A 360 -11.67 -13.53 -26.17
C LYS A 360 -11.03 -13.26 -27.51
N GLU A 361 -9.71 -13.30 -27.57
CA GLU A 361 -9.09 -13.95 -28.70
C GLU A 361 -9.63 -15.38 -28.70
N GLU A 362 -10.70 -15.59 -29.47
CA GLU A 362 -11.23 -16.91 -29.79
C GLU A 362 -10.11 -17.66 -30.53
N ILE A 363 -9.26 -18.35 -29.77
CA ILE A 363 -8.61 -19.55 -30.28
C ILE A 363 -9.76 -20.45 -30.72
N PRO A 364 -9.87 -20.85 -31.99
CA PRO A 364 -11.02 -21.58 -32.51
C PRO A 364 -11.18 -22.87 -31.71
N SER A 365 -12.07 -22.85 -30.72
CA SER A 365 -12.36 -24.01 -29.91
C SER A 365 -13.19 -24.97 -30.76
N LYS A 366 -12.94 -26.28 -30.62
CA LYS A 366 -13.77 -27.27 -31.30
C LYS A 366 -15.23 -27.08 -30.87
N PRO A 367 -16.21 -27.40 -31.73
CA PRO A 367 -17.62 -27.28 -31.39
C PRO A 367 -17.90 -27.97 -30.05
N GLN A 368 -18.73 -27.34 -29.21
CA GLN A 368 -19.16 -27.94 -27.96
C GLN A 368 -19.84 -29.29 -28.24
N ILE A 369 -19.42 -30.33 -27.51
CA ILE A 369 -20.00 -31.66 -27.59
C ILE A 369 -20.90 -31.91 -26.37
N ASN A 370 -21.87 -32.82 -26.50
CA ASN A 370 -22.70 -33.22 -25.37
C ASN A 370 -21.92 -34.20 -24.47
N ILE A 371 -22.26 -34.32 -23.19
CA ILE A 371 -21.66 -35.34 -22.30
C ILE A 371 -21.83 -36.76 -22.87
N LYS A 372 -22.92 -37.02 -23.60
CA LYS A 372 -23.15 -38.28 -24.32
C LYS A 372 -22.10 -38.59 -25.39
N ASP A 373 -21.41 -37.59 -25.91
CA ASP A 373 -20.32 -37.79 -26.86
C ASP A 373 -19.01 -38.17 -26.16
N PHE A 374 -18.80 -37.68 -24.93
CA PHE A 374 -17.69 -38.12 -24.08
C PHE A 374 -17.91 -39.54 -23.54
N ASP A 375 -19.15 -39.89 -23.15
CA ASP A 375 -19.51 -41.25 -22.71
C ASP A 375 -19.23 -42.33 -23.78
N LYS A 376 -19.15 -41.94 -25.06
CA LYS A 376 -18.78 -42.84 -26.16
C LYS A 376 -17.29 -43.16 -26.18
N VAL A 377 -16.44 -42.46 -25.44
CA VAL A 377 -14.99 -42.66 -25.42
C VAL A 377 -14.63 -43.50 -24.20
N GLU A 378 -14.05 -44.68 -24.43
CA GLU A 378 -13.60 -45.54 -23.35
C GLU A 378 -12.13 -45.22 -23.06
N ILE A 379 -11.86 -44.67 -21.88
CA ILE A 379 -10.51 -44.34 -21.41
C ILE A 379 -10.18 -45.25 -20.23
N LYS A 380 -9.02 -45.90 -20.26
CA LYS A 380 -8.54 -46.80 -19.20
C LYS A 380 -7.14 -46.41 -18.74
N ALA A 381 -6.86 -46.66 -17.47
CA ALA A 381 -5.50 -46.59 -16.94
C ALA A 381 -4.68 -47.79 -17.42
N ALA A 382 -3.47 -47.55 -17.91
CA ALA A 382 -2.56 -48.59 -18.37
C ALA A 382 -1.12 -48.31 -17.92
N THR A 383 -0.32 -49.35 -17.77
CA THR A 383 1.13 -49.21 -17.53
C THR A 383 1.90 -49.45 -18.81
N ILE A 384 2.86 -48.60 -19.14
CA ILE A 384 3.76 -48.82 -20.27
C ILE A 384 4.78 -49.90 -19.88
N ILE A 385 4.76 -51.03 -20.59
CA ILE A 385 5.63 -52.19 -20.29
C ILE A 385 6.80 -52.33 -21.25
N ASP A 386 6.68 -51.77 -22.46
CA ASP A 386 7.74 -51.79 -23.47
C ASP A 386 7.59 -50.59 -24.42
N ALA A 387 8.70 -50.10 -24.96
CA ALA A 387 8.72 -49.03 -25.94
C ALA A 387 9.94 -49.14 -26.87
N GLU A 388 9.73 -48.89 -28.17
CA GLU A 388 10.81 -48.84 -29.15
C GLU A 388 10.57 -47.74 -30.20
N HIS A 389 11.64 -47.25 -30.82
CA HIS A 389 11.51 -46.32 -31.95
C HIS A 389 10.96 -47.02 -33.18
N VAL A 390 10.02 -46.38 -33.89
CA VAL A 390 9.52 -46.91 -35.16
C VAL A 390 10.55 -46.71 -36.27
N LYS A 391 10.99 -47.81 -36.90
CA LYS A 391 11.92 -47.77 -38.04
C LYS A 391 11.40 -46.83 -39.14
N LYS A 392 12.27 -45.94 -39.64
CA LYS A 392 11.97 -44.89 -40.65
C LYS A 392 11.08 -43.73 -40.16
N SER A 393 10.93 -43.53 -38.85
CA SER A 393 10.34 -42.31 -38.28
C SER A 393 11.15 -41.77 -37.12
N ASP A 394 11.36 -40.46 -37.10
CA ASP A 394 11.97 -39.69 -36.01
C ASP A 394 10.94 -39.16 -35.00
N LYS A 395 9.64 -39.37 -35.26
CA LYS A 395 8.54 -38.81 -34.47
C LYS A 395 7.74 -39.84 -33.69
N LEU A 396 7.85 -41.12 -34.02
CA LEU A 396 6.98 -42.17 -33.52
C LEU A 396 7.69 -43.13 -32.56
N LEU A 397 7.07 -43.39 -31.42
CA LEU A 397 7.36 -44.54 -30.56
C LEU A 397 6.28 -45.60 -30.74
N LYS A 398 6.69 -46.86 -30.75
CA LYS A 398 5.82 -48.03 -30.64
C LYS A 398 5.86 -48.50 -29.20
N ILE A 399 4.71 -48.47 -28.53
CA ILE A 399 4.57 -48.61 -27.10
C ILE A 399 3.64 -49.79 -26.82
N GLN A 400 4.04 -50.71 -25.94
CA GLN A 400 3.15 -51.72 -25.40
C GLN A 400 2.63 -51.26 -24.05
N VAL A 401 1.30 -51.31 -23.89
CA VAL A 401 0.63 -50.97 -22.64
C VAL A 401 -0.08 -52.19 -22.07
N ASP A 402 -0.02 -52.35 -20.76
CA ASP A 402 -0.74 -53.35 -19.98
C ASP A 402 -2.01 -52.74 -19.37
N LEU A 403 -3.15 -53.34 -19.72
CA LEU A 403 -4.50 -52.99 -19.28
C LEU A 403 -5.10 -54.04 -18.34
N ASP A 404 -4.26 -54.82 -17.64
CA ASP A 404 -4.60 -55.93 -16.73
C ASP A 404 -5.12 -57.17 -17.49
N SER A 405 -6.26 -57.05 -18.15
CA SER A 405 -6.90 -58.15 -18.89
C SER A 405 -6.33 -58.39 -20.31
N GLU A 406 -5.62 -57.40 -20.85
CA GLU A 406 -5.05 -57.44 -22.20
C GLU A 406 -3.84 -56.52 -22.33
N GLN A 407 -3.02 -56.76 -23.36
CA GLN A 407 -1.95 -55.85 -23.75
C GLN A 407 -2.25 -55.26 -25.13
N ARG A 408 -1.89 -54.00 -25.33
CA ARG A 408 -2.13 -53.31 -26.61
C ARG A 408 -0.89 -52.58 -27.10
N GLN A 409 -0.72 -52.61 -28.41
CA GLN A 409 0.28 -51.83 -29.11
C GLN A 409 -0.29 -50.46 -29.49
N ILE A 410 0.40 -49.39 -29.11
CA ILE A 410 0.06 -48.01 -29.45
C ILE A 410 1.25 -47.36 -30.12
N VAL A 411 1.00 -46.70 -31.25
CA VAL A 411 2.02 -45.92 -31.96
C VAL A 411 1.74 -44.44 -31.68
N SER A 412 2.65 -43.76 -30.99
CA SER A 412 2.44 -42.40 -30.49
C SER A 412 3.51 -41.43 -30.98
N GLY A 413 3.10 -40.20 -31.29
CA GLY A 413 3.91 -39.12 -31.86
C GLY A 413 4.86 -38.40 -30.90
N ILE A 414 5.32 -39.08 -29.86
CA ILE A 414 6.00 -38.45 -28.71
C ILE A 414 7.53 -38.60 -28.73
N ALA A 415 8.12 -39.21 -29.76
CA ALA A 415 9.54 -39.56 -29.80
C ALA A 415 10.50 -38.35 -29.80
N LYS A 416 10.00 -37.15 -30.08
CA LYS A 416 10.78 -35.90 -29.98
C LYS A 416 10.97 -35.39 -28.55
N PHE A 417 10.12 -35.85 -27.63
CA PHE A 417 10.07 -35.37 -26.25
C PHE A 417 10.42 -36.45 -25.23
N TYR A 418 10.32 -37.72 -25.62
CA TYR A 418 10.58 -38.87 -24.76
C TYR A 418 11.39 -39.94 -25.49
N THR A 419 12.34 -40.53 -24.80
CA THR A 419 13.00 -41.79 -25.18
C THR A 419 12.22 -42.98 -24.59
N PRO A 420 12.42 -44.21 -25.11
CA PRO A 420 11.81 -45.40 -24.52
C PRO A 420 11.99 -45.55 -23.01
N ASP A 421 13.21 -45.31 -22.51
CA ASP A 421 13.54 -45.44 -21.08
C ASP A 421 12.82 -44.40 -20.21
N ASP A 422 12.43 -43.25 -20.77
CA ASP A 422 11.71 -42.21 -20.04
C ASP A 422 10.27 -42.57 -19.71
N ILE A 423 9.68 -43.55 -20.42
CA ILE A 423 8.24 -43.83 -20.35
C ILE A 423 7.90 -45.23 -19.86
N ILE A 424 8.83 -46.18 -19.93
CA ILE A 424 8.62 -47.52 -19.39
C ILE A 424 8.35 -47.43 -17.88
N GLY A 425 7.32 -48.14 -17.41
CA GLY A 425 6.85 -48.13 -16.04
C GLY A 425 5.90 -46.98 -15.68
N LYS A 426 5.71 -45.98 -16.56
CA LYS A 426 4.73 -44.91 -16.30
C LYS A 426 3.30 -45.43 -16.45
N LYS A 427 2.43 -44.94 -15.59
CA LYS A 427 0.98 -45.16 -15.66
C LYS A 427 0.32 -44.03 -16.44
N VAL A 428 -0.48 -44.36 -17.44
CA VAL A 428 -1.02 -43.41 -18.43
C VAL A 428 -2.50 -43.64 -18.70
N ALA A 429 -3.17 -42.62 -19.20
CA ALA A 429 -4.53 -42.72 -19.71
C ALA A 429 -4.52 -43.14 -21.19
N VAL A 430 -5.26 -44.19 -21.52
CA VAL A 430 -5.33 -44.79 -22.86
C VAL A 430 -6.77 -44.83 -23.33
N VAL A 431 -7.05 -44.30 -24.52
CA VAL A 431 -8.33 -44.51 -25.20
C VAL A 431 -8.34 -45.90 -25.84
N THR A 432 -9.26 -46.76 -25.42
CA THR A 432 -9.30 -48.19 -25.78
C THR A 432 -10.37 -48.56 -26.80
N ASN A 433 -11.30 -47.67 -27.15
CA ASN A 433 -12.36 -47.98 -28.11
C ASN A 433 -12.25 -47.24 -29.45
N LEU A 434 -11.05 -46.73 -29.77
CA LEU A 434 -10.74 -46.23 -31.11
C LEU A 434 -10.57 -47.40 -32.10
N LYS A 435 -11.02 -47.19 -33.34
CA LYS A 435 -10.73 -48.13 -34.42
C LYS A 435 -9.21 -48.22 -34.62
N PRO A 436 -8.63 -49.44 -34.72
CA PRO A 436 -7.20 -49.57 -34.97
C PRO A 436 -6.76 -48.81 -36.22
N ALA A 437 -5.65 -48.08 -36.10
CA ALA A 437 -5.05 -47.33 -37.19
C ALA A 437 -3.71 -47.97 -37.62
N LYS A 438 -3.29 -47.73 -38.86
CA LYS A 438 -1.97 -48.12 -39.35
C LYS A 438 -1.11 -46.86 -39.51
N LEU A 439 -0.03 -46.77 -38.74
CA LEU A 439 0.92 -45.65 -38.76
C LEU A 439 2.30 -46.19 -39.15
N MET A 440 2.84 -45.73 -40.29
CA MET A 440 4.13 -46.18 -40.83
C MET A 440 4.28 -47.72 -40.89
N GLY A 441 3.18 -48.41 -41.26
CA GLY A 441 3.13 -49.87 -41.36
C GLY A 441 2.88 -50.62 -40.04
N GLN A 442 2.93 -49.94 -38.89
CA GLN A 442 2.65 -50.49 -37.56
C GLN A 442 1.17 -50.31 -37.19
N LYS A 443 0.59 -51.29 -36.50
CA LYS A 443 -0.78 -51.24 -35.99
C LYS A 443 -0.80 -50.44 -34.67
N SER A 444 -1.75 -49.51 -34.51
CA SER A 444 -2.02 -48.78 -33.27
C SER A 444 -3.45 -49.07 -32.83
N GLU A 445 -3.62 -49.66 -31.65
CA GLU A 445 -4.89 -50.20 -31.12
C GLU A 445 -5.43 -49.37 -29.96
N GLY A 446 -5.01 -48.11 -29.88
CA GLY A 446 -5.43 -47.15 -28.89
C GLY A 446 -4.69 -45.82 -29.08
N MET A 447 -4.92 -44.90 -28.16
CA MET A 447 -4.25 -43.60 -28.12
C MET A 447 -3.89 -43.26 -26.68
N ILE A 448 -2.63 -42.91 -26.43
CA ILE A 448 -2.21 -42.37 -25.14
C ILE A 448 -2.47 -40.86 -25.14
N LEU A 449 -2.96 -40.32 -24.02
CA LEU A 449 -3.24 -38.89 -23.88
C LEU A 449 -1.98 -38.09 -23.51
N SER A 450 -1.81 -36.95 -24.16
CA SER A 450 -0.76 -35.98 -23.90
C SER A 450 -1.33 -34.56 -23.96
N ALA A 451 -0.76 -33.66 -23.17
CA ALA A 451 -1.05 -32.22 -23.22
C ALA A 451 0.05 -31.49 -24.02
N GLU A 452 -0.33 -30.52 -24.85
CA GLU A 452 0.62 -29.68 -25.59
C GLU A 452 0.32 -28.20 -25.33
N LYS A 453 1.35 -27.43 -25.01
CA LYS A 453 1.30 -25.96 -24.95
C LYS A 453 2.65 -25.40 -25.38
N ASP A 454 2.64 -24.36 -26.22
CA ASP A 454 3.84 -23.66 -26.70
C ASP A 454 4.91 -24.61 -27.30
N GLY A 455 4.46 -25.66 -28.00
CA GLY A 455 5.32 -26.66 -28.63
C GLY A 455 5.96 -27.68 -27.67
N VAL A 456 5.58 -27.69 -26.39
CA VAL A 456 6.03 -28.66 -25.39
C VAL A 456 4.94 -29.70 -25.16
N LEU A 457 5.24 -30.97 -25.45
CA LEU A 457 4.33 -32.10 -25.24
C LEU A 457 4.65 -32.82 -23.94
N THR A 458 3.64 -32.97 -23.09
CA THR A 458 3.73 -33.67 -21.79
C THR A 458 2.77 -34.87 -21.75
N LEU A 459 3.28 -36.03 -21.36
CA LEU A 459 2.48 -37.25 -21.18
C LEU A 459 1.53 -37.12 -19.99
N VAL A 460 0.24 -37.41 -20.18
CA VAL A 460 -0.72 -37.44 -19.07
C VAL A 460 -0.46 -38.68 -18.21
N SER A 461 0.26 -38.46 -17.11
CA SER A 461 0.62 -39.51 -16.15
C SER A 461 -0.41 -39.62 -15.04
N LEU A 462 -0.75 -40.84 -14.67
CA LEU A 462 -1.70 -41.15 -13.62
C LEU A 462 -0.97 -41.59 -12.34
N PRO A 463 -1.57 -41.39 -11.15
CA PRO A 463 -1.02 -41.94 -9.90
C PRO A 463 -0.80 -43.45 -9.98
N SER A 464 0.36 -43.92 -9.50
CA SER A 464 0.75 -45.34 -9.57
C SER A 464 -0.23 -46.30 -8.87
N ALA A 465 -0.98 -45.80 -7.88
CA ALA A 465 -1.98 -46.55 -7.11
C ALA A 465 -3.23 -46.95 -7.91
N ILE A 466 -3.49 -46.34 -9.08
CA ILE A 466 -4.65 -46.71 -9.91
C ILE A 466 -4.40 -48.08 -10.56
N PRO A 467 -5.28 -49.07 -10.43
CA PRO A 467 -5.10 -50.38 -11.09
C PRO A 467 -5.08 -50.28 -12.62
N ASN A 468 -4.32 -51.15 -13.30
CA ASN A 468 -4.40 -51.28 -14.75
C ASN A 468 -5.84 -51.73 -15.14
N GLY A 469 -6.34 -51.25 -16.28
CA GLY A 469 -7.70 -51.55 -16.75
C GLY A 469 -8.81 -50.72 -16.10
N ALA A 470 -8.52 -49.92 -15.07
CA ALA A 470 -9.51 -49.05 -14.43
C ALA A 470 -10.07 -48.01 -15.42
N VAL A 471 -11.39 -47.87 -15.48
CA VAL A 471 -12.08 -46.93 -16.39
C VAL A 471 -12.02 -45.51 -15.82
N ILE A 472 -11.57 -44.57 -16.64
CA ILE A 472 -11.55 -43.13 -16.36
C ILE A 472 -12.85 -42.54 -16.90
N LYS A 473 -13.58 -41.83 -16.03
CA LYS A 473 -14.91 -41.25 -16.31
C LYS A 473 -14.93 -39.77 -15.97
#